data_AF-R7MV32-F1
#
_entry.id   AF-R7MV32-F1
#
_cell.length_a   1.000
_cell.length_b   1.000
_cell.length_c   1.000
_cell.angle_alpha   90.00
_cell.angle_beta   90.00
_cell.angle_gamma   90.00
#
_symmetry.space_group_name_H-M   'P 1'
#
loop_
_entity.id
_entity.type
_entity.pdbx_description
1 polymer ?
#
loop_
_entity_poly.entity_id
_entity_poly.type
_entity_poly.pdbx_seq_one_letter_code
_entity_poly.pdbx_strand_id
1 'polypeptide(L)'
;MGTFTAGGLREHCEDGRLVIDHEGKYQKFKTDIEQVTFSGSYAASHDQHVLVVTERAVFRLTPQGLMLTEIAPGMDLERDILGQMEFRPVIADDLRRMDSRIFQPDPMRMSM
;
A
#
# COMPACT_ATOMS: atom_id res chain seq x y z
N MET A 1 7.97 1.40 10.88
CA MET A 1 7.51 2.34 9.84
C MET A 1 7.09 1.53 8.62
N GLY A 2 5.82 1.68 8.18
CA GLY A 2 5.14 0.83 7.20
C GLY A 2 5.40 1.20 5.73
N THR A 3 6.63 1.55 5.35
CA THR A 3 6.95 1.91 3.96
C THR A 3 6.83 0.73 3.00
N PHE A 4 6.63 0.97 1.70
CA PHE A 4 6.47 -0.07 0.68
C PHE A 4 7.79 -0.77 0.35
N THR A 5 8.86 0.01 0.22
CA THR A 5 10.24 -0.47 0.04
C THR A 5 11.11 -0.06 1.23
N ALA A 6 12.28 -0.68 1.37
CA ALA A 6 13.27 -0.39 2.42
C ALA A 6 14.64 -0.08 1.81
N GLY A 7 15.52 0.54 2.60
CA GLY A 7 16.91 0.79 2.20
C GLY A 7 17.10 2.06 1.38
N GLY A 8 16.58 3.19 1.87
CA GLY A 8 16.85 4.52 1.31
C GLY A 8 15.71 5.15 0.51
N LEU A 9 14.47 4.70 0.73
CA LEU A 9 13.28 5.36 0.18
C LEU A 9 13.26 6.83 0.60
N ARG A 10 13.14 7.74 -0.37
CA ARG A 10 12.88 9.17 -0.16
C ARG A 10 11.70 9.58 -1.02
N GLU A 11 10.79 10.28 -0.39
CA GLU A 11 9.52 10.71 -0.97
C GLU A 11 9.10 12.04 -0.37
N HIS A 12 8.28 12.75 -1.12
CA HIS A 12 7.62 13.95 -0.65
C HIS A 12 6.20 14.03 -1.22
N CYS A 13 5.40 14.92 -0.63
CA CYS A 13 4.09 15.26 -1.16
C CYS A 13 4.19 16.61 -1.90
N GLU A 14 3.68 16.65 -3.12
CA GLU A 14 3.59 17.85 -3.96
C GLU A 14 2.22 17.90 -4.63
N ASP A 15 1.53 19.03 -4.55
CA ASP A 15 0.22 19.27 -5.19
C ASP A 15 -0.85 18.18 -4.92
N GLY A 16 -0.89 17.65 -3.69
CA GLY A 16 -1.85 16.61 -3.30
C GLY A 16 -1.52 15.23 -3.87
N ARG A 17 -0.26 15.00 -4.23
CA ARG A 17 0.26 13.75 -4.80
C ARG A 17 1.53 13.31 -4.08
N LEU A 18 1.76 12.00 -4.05
CA LEU A 18 3.02 11.43 -3.63
C LEU A 18 4.00 11.45 -4.80
N VAL A 19 5.25 11.83 -4.52
CA VAL A 19 6.37 11.79 -5.44
C VAL A 19 7.49 10.97 -4.81
N ILE A 20 8.00 9.97 -5.54
CA ILE A 20 9.17 9.18 -5.12
C ILE A 20 10.43 9.81 -5.70
N ASP A 21 11.23 10.45 -4.84
CA ASP A 21 12.51 11.06 -5.23
C ASP A 21 13.61 10.01 -5.42
N HIS A 22 13.56 8.96 -4.61
CA HIS A 22 14.53 7.88 -4.65
C HIS A 22 13.91 6.60 -4.09
N GLU A 23 13.87 5.54 -4.91
CA GLU A 23 13.27 4.27 -4.52
C GLU A 23 14.14 3.51 -3.49
N GLY A 24 13.49 2.74 -2.62
CA GLY A 24 14.16 1.83 -1.70
C GLY A 24 14.79 0.63 -2.42
N LYS A 25 15.95 0.19 -1.95
CA LYS A 25 16.69 -0.95 -2.53
C LYS A 25 16.03 -2.31 -2.35
N TYR A 26 15.20 -2.47 -1.33
CA TYR A 26 14.66 -3.76 -0.93
C TYR A 26 13.13 -3.75 -0.98
N GLN A 27 12.55 -4.62 -1.80
CA GLN A 27 11.12 -4.87 -1.83
C GLN A 27 10.70 -5.57 -0.53
N LYS A 28 9.62 -5.10 0.10
CA LYS A 28 9.10 -5.69 1.35
C LYS A 28 7.97 -6.67 1.12
N PHE A 29 7.34 -6.62 -0.05
CA PHE A 29 6.33 -7.58 -0.49
C PHE A 29 7.04 -8.75 -1.19
N LYS A 30 7.62 -9.62 -0.37
CA LYS A 30 8.37 -10.79 -0.82
C LYS A 30 7.52 -12.06 -0.79
N THR A 31 7.76 -12.96 -1.74
CA THR A 31 7.04 -14.24 -1.84
C THR A 31 7.24 -15.11 -0.60
N ASP A 32 8.45 -15.14 -0.03
CA ASP A 32 8.78 -16.04 1.10
C ASP A 32 8.19 -15.59 2.46
N ILE A 33 7.69 -14.35 2.58
CA ILE A 33 7.19 -13.80 3.85
C ILE A 33 5.70 -14.13 4.09
N GLU A 34 4.96 -14.55 3.05
CA GLU A 34 3.54 -14.92 3.16
C GLU A 34 3.27 -16.04 4.19
N GLN A 35 4.28 -16.84 4.55
CA GLN A 35 4.06 -18.02 5.40
C GLN A 35 4.18 -17.81 6.92
N VAL A 36 4.78 -16.75 7.48
CA VAL A 36 5.28 -16.87 8.88
C VAL A 36 4.87 -15.80 9.92
N THR A 37 4.42 -14.58 9.61
CA THR A 37 4.39 -13.55 10.70
C THR A 37 3.15 -12.69 10.90
N PHE A 38 2.04 -13.01 10.24
CA PHE A 38 0.75 -12.52 10.69
C PHE A 38 -0.22 -13.67 10.54
N SER A 39 -1.10 -13.89 11.51
CA SER A 39 -2.13 -14.94 11.47
C SER A 39 -3.17 -14.61 10.39
N GLY A 40 -2.75 -14.47 9.14
CA GLY A 40 -3.55 -13.96 8.04
C GLY A 40 -4.66 -14.93 7.66
N SER A 41 -4.39 -16.23 7.75
CA SER A 41 -5.40 -17.29 7.64
C SER A 41 -6.43 -17.27 8.77
N TYR A 42 -6.05 -16.84 9.98
CA TYR A 42 -6.96 -16.71 11.12
C TYR A 42 -7.83 -15.44 10.99
N ALA A 43 -7.23 -14.30 10.66
CA ALA A 43 -7.95 -13.03 10.50
C ALA A 43 -8.92 -13.05 9.32
N ALA A 44 -8.51 -13.63 8.18
CA ALA A 44 -9.37 -13.79 7.00
C ALA A 44 -10.56 -14.72 7.25
N SER A 45 -10.43 -15.71 8.15
CA SER A 45 -11.52 -16.66 8.47
C SER A 45 -12.51 -16.13 9.51
N HIS A 46 -12.20 -15.03 10.21
CA HIS A 46 -13.06 -14.42 11.23
C HIS A 46 -13.69 -13.08 10.78
N ASP A 47 -13.73 -12.82 9.47
CA ASP A 47 -14.27 -11.60 8.86
C ASP A 47 -13.61 -10.30 9.40
N GLN A 48 -12.39 -10.42 9.93
CA GLN A 48 -11.66 -9.27 10.42
C GLN A 48 -11.06 -8.52 9.22
N HIS A 49 -11.50 -7.28 9.03
CA HIS A 49 -10.98 -6.38 8.01
C HIS A 49 -9.55 -5.93 8.34
N VAL A 50 -8.56 -6.76 8.02
CA VAL A 50 -7.15 -6.40 8.16
C VAL A 50 -6.71 -5.59 6.95
N LEU A 51 -6.23 -4.37 7.20
CA LEU A 51 -5.65 -3.48 6.20
C LEU A 51 -4.13 -3.38 6.40
N VAL A 52 -3.40 -3.43 5.29
CA VAL A 52 -1.98 -3.10 5.21
C VAL A 52 -1.88 -1.78 4.47
N VAL A 53 -1.57 -0.72 5.21
CA VAL A 53 -1.47 0.64 4.69
C VAL A 53 0.01 1.02 4.58
N THR A 54 0.42 1.48 3.40
CA THR A 54 1.75 2.08 3.16
C THR A 54 1.59 3.54 2.74
N GLU A 55 2.70 4.22 2.46
CA GLU A 55 2.70 5.56 1.89
C GLU A 55 2.00 5.64 0.51
N ARG A 56 2.08 4.56 -0.28
CA ARG A 56 1.70 4.55 -1.70
C ARG A 56 0.52 3.65 -2.04
N ALA A 57 0.13 2.73 -1.15
CA ALA A 57 -0.93 1.77 -1.41
C ALA A 57 -1.62 1.28 -0.13
N VAL A 58 -2.89 0.91 -0.28
CA VAL A 58 -3.67 0.20 0.74
C VAL A 58 -4.02 -1.18 0.21
N PHE A 59 -3.74 -2.19 1.01
CA PHE A 59 -4.14 -3.56 0.75
C PHE A 59 -5.10 -4.07 1.80
N ARG A 60 -6.04 -4.91 1.39
CA ARG A 60 -6.88 -5.71 2.26
C ARG A 60 -6.39 -7.15 2.24
N LEU A 61 -6.31 -7.77 3.41
CA LEU A 61 -6.10 -9.21 3.48
C LEU A 61 -7.42 -9.94 3.19
N THR A 62 -7.39 -10.87 2.25
CA THR A 62 -8.54 -11.69 1.83
C THR A 62 -8.18 -13.18 1.87
N PRO A 63 -9.17 -14.10 1.80
CA PRO A 63 -8.89 -15.52 1.63
C PRO A 63 -8.07 -15.86 0.37
N GLN A 64 -8.07 -14.98 -0.64
CA GLN A 64 -7.31 -15.12 -1.88
C GLN A 64 -5.91 -14.49 -1.81
N GLY A 65 -5.52 -13.90 -0.67
CA GLY A 65 -4.26 -13.19 -0.47
C GLY A 65 -4.46 -11.67 -0.30
N LEU A 66 -3.42 -10.90 -0.57
CA LEU A 66 -3.50 -9.43 -0.53
C LEU A 66 -4.27 -8.91 -1.75
N MET A 67 -5.25 -8.05 -1.48
CA MET A 67 -6.01 -7.31 -2.48
C MET A 67 -5.63 -5.84 -2.42
N LEU A 68 -5.16 -5.27 -3.52
CA LEU A 68 -4.91 -3.84 -3.66
C LEU A 68 -6.23 -3.09 -3.80
N THR A 69 -6.53 -2.20 -2.86
CA THR A 69 -7.80 -1.45 -2.81
C THR A 69 -7.63 0.03 -3.11
N GLU A 70 -6.48 0.62 -2.74
CA GLU A 70 -6.20 2.03 -3.01
C GLU A 70 -4.74 2.25 -3.43
N ILE A 71 -4.51 3.24 -4.29
CA ILE A 71 -3.17 3.76 -4.64
C ILE A 71 -3.08 5.26 -4.37
N ALA A 72 -1.93 5.73 -3.91
CA ALA A 72 -1.71 7.15 -3.69
C ALA A 72 -1.86 7.94 -5.01
N PRO A 73 -2.38 9.18 -4.97
CA PRO A 73 -2.29 10.10 -6.10
C PRO A 73 -0.81 10.31 -6.48
N GLY A 74 -0.53 10.37 -7.79
CA GLY A 74 0.86 10.45 -8.30
C GLY A 74 1.52 9.11 -8.60
N MET A 75 1.02 8.00 -8.04
CA MET A 75 1.55 6.66 -8.32
C MET A 75 1.01 6.07 -9.62
N ASP A 76 1.88 5.35 -10.33
CA ASP A 76 1.58 4.46 -11.44
C ASP A 76 1.44 3.01 -10.94
N LEU A 77 0.36 2.34 -11.34
CA LEU A 77 0.04 0.99 -10.85
C LEU A 77 1.13 -0.02 -11.22
N GLU A 78 1.60 -0.01 -12.46
CA GLU A 78 2.55 -1.01 -12.94
C GLU A 78 3.97 -0.71 -12.45
N ARG A 79 4.42 0.55 -12.54
CA ARG A 79 5.80 0.92 -12.19
C ARG A 79 6.03 1.03 -10.68
N ASP A 80 5.15 1.73 -9.97
CA ASP A 80 5.42 2.17 -8.59
C ASP A 80 4.85 1.21 -7.54
N ILE A 81 3.88 0.38 -7.93
CA ILE A 81 3.25 -0.63 -7.07
C ILE A 81 3.67 -2.04 -7.53
N LEU A 82 3.17 -2.53 -8.66
CA LEU A 82 3.37 -3.92 -9.07
C LEU A 82 4.84 -4.24 -9.37
N GLY A 83 5.55 -3.32 -10.02
CA GLY A 83 6.99 -3.45 -10.29
C GLY A 83 7.88 -3.40 -9.04
N GLN A 84 7.32 -3.02 -7.89
CA GLN A 84 8.01 -2.98 -6.59
C GLN A 84 7.62 -4.15 -5.67
N MET A 85 6.94 -5.18 -6.20
CA MET A 85 6.54 -6.40 -5.49
C MET A 85 7.15 -7.63 -6.16
N GLU A 86 7.45 -8.68 -5.37
CA GLU A 86 7.93 -9.96 -5.90
C GLU A 86 6.78 -10.88 -6.36
N PHE A 87 5.53 -10.51 -6.08
CA PHE A 87 4.32 -11.21 -6.50
C PHE A 87 3.23 -10.21 -6.91
N ARG A 88 2.20 -10.70 -7.60
CA ARG A 88 1.07 -9.88 -8.05
C ARG A 88 -0.12 -10.04 -7.09
N PRO A 89 -0.58 -8.97 -6.41
CA PRO A 89 -1.78 -9.02 -5.58
C PRO A 89 -3.04 -9.14 -6.43
N VAL A 90 -4.16 -9.50 -5.78
CA VAL A 90 -5.49 -9.32 -6.38
C VAL A 90 -5.73 -7.82 -6.55
N ILE A 91 -6.30 -7.39 -7.67
CA ILE A 91 -6.66 -5.99 -7.89
C ILE A 91 -8.16 -5.86 -7.68
N ALA A 92 -8.59 -4.97 -6.79
CA ALA A 92 -10.02 -4.72 -6.58
C ALA A 92 -10.67 -4.15 -7.85
N ASP A 93 -11.87 -4.62 -8.20
CA ASP A 93 -12.65 -4.10 -9.32
C ASP A 93 -12.96 -2.60 -9.16
N ASP A 94 -13.06 -2.15 -7.92
CA ASP A 94 -13.27 -0.75 -7.54
C ASP A 94 -12.01 -0.08 -6.99
N LEU A 95 -10.83 -0.44 -7.52
CA LEU A 95 -9.55 0.20 -7.18
C LEU A 95 -9.66 1.73 -7.28
N ARG A 96 -9.36 2.43 -6.18
CA ARG A 96 -9.49 3.88 -6.06
C ARG A 96 -8.16 4.56 -5.79
N ARG A 97 -8.17 5.88 -5.93
CA ARG A 97 -7.10 6.73 -5.39
C ARG A 97 -7.34 6.93 -3.89
N MET A 98 -6.27 6.92 -3.10
CA MET A 98 -6.31 7.38 -1.71
C MET A 98 -6.75 8.85 -1.68
N ASP A 99 -7.35 9.27 -0.56
CA ASP A 99 -7.82 10.65 -0.39
C ASP A 99 -6.66 11.64 -0.55
N SER A 100 -6.76 12.54 -1.54
CA SER A 100 -5.69 13.49 -1.86
C SER A 100 -5.37 14.45 -0.72
N ARG A 101 -6.29 14.64 0.24
CA ARG A 101 -6.07 15.46 1.44
C ARG A 101 -5.01 14.85 2.36
N ILE A 102 -4.74 13.54 2.25
CA ILE A 102 -3.63 12.86 2.95
C ILE A 102 -2.27 13.42 2.48
N PHE A 103 -2.20 13.89 1.24
CA PHE A 103 -0.97 14.34 0.57
C PHE A 103 -0.88 15.87 0.50
N GLN A 104 -1.64 16.57 1.33
CA GLN A 104 -1.58 18.02 1.46
C GLN A 104 -1.06 18.42 2.85
N PRO A 105 -0.35 19.56 2.95
CA PRO A 105 0.15 20.06 4.24
C PRO A 105 -0.97 20.59 5.14
N ASP A 106 -2.14 20.91 4.58
CA ASP A 106 -3.29 21.41 5.30
C ASP A 106 -3.88 20.36 6.25
N PRO A 107 -4.30 20.74 7.48
CA PRO A 107 -4.92 19.82 8.42
C PRO A 107 -6.15 19.14 7.81
N MET A 108 -6.17 17.81 7.84
CA MET A 108 -7.33 17.05 7.41
C MET A 108 -8.47 17.28 8.41
N ARG A 109 -9.45 18.10 8.01
CA ARG A 109 -10.68 18.32 8.79
C ARG A 109 -11.54 17.07 8.72
N MET A 110 -11.26 16.12 9.60
CA MET A 110 -12.05 14.90 9.78
C MET A 110 -13.42 15.29 10.36
N SER A 111 -14.52 14.97 9.67
CA SER A 111 -15.85 14.96 10.28
C SER A 111 -16.18 13.54 10.70
N MET A 112 -16.71 13.38 11.92
CA MET A 112 -17.22 12.11 12.46
C MET A 112 -18.58 11.76 11.87
#